data_AF-A0A7W9SWB2-F1
#
_entry.id   AF-A0A7W9SWB2-F1
#
_cell.length_a   1.000
_cell.length_b   1.000
_cell.length_c   1.000
_cell.angle_alpha   90.00
_cell.angle_beta   90.00
_cell.angle_gamma   90.00
#
_symmetry.space_group_name_H-M   'P 1'
#
loop_
_entity.id
_entity.type
_entity.pdbx_description
1 polymer ?
#
loop_
_entity_poly.entity_id
_entity_poly.type
_entity_poly.pdbx_seq_one_letter_code
_entity_poly.pdbx_strand_id
1 'polypeptide(L)'
;MIDASRAFICIRPATYENAAEAKYLEAIFKGRAGTLENTVFAILNPEGTEHLVRPGRSPQMLYRTPAEMAAAMKQLAAKFPAKAAPTAIPAMHDFRLSLNTAACDSMPLVVAVGGGEATVAKLAWAPELLGKWAYAPVATPAEVKAAGLSLEPGIYAIEPDRFGQKGAVLAQWPLNADPAMVSKGLQEAQKKHNGDGKVAREHINQGVQLGVLWKSLLPNTDPNGPPPRR
;
A
#
# COMPACT_ATOMS: atom_id res chain seq x y z
N MET A 1 7.76 15.78 7.86
CA MET A 1 7.20 14.44 8.16
C MET A 1 7.80 13.38 7.26
N ILE A 2 7.70 13.52 5.92
CA ILE A 2 8.27 12.57 4.94
C ILE A 2 9.74 12.21 5.22
N ASP A 3 10.60 13.18 5.50
CA ASP A 3 12.01 12.86 5.80
C ASP A 3 12.19 12.05 7.09
N ALA A 4 11.35 12.30 8.09
CA ALA A 4 11.40 11.58 9.37
C ALA A 4 10.88 10.14 9.22
N SER A 5 9.91 9.88 8.34
CA SER A 5 9.40 8.53 8.08
C SER A 5 10.41 7.63 7.40
N ARG A 6 11.48 8.16 6.79
CA ARG A 6 12.56 7.33 6.21
C ARG A 6 13.33 6.51 7.24
N ALA A 7 13.26 6.87 8.52
CA ALA A 7 13.84 6.09 9.61
C ALA A 7 12.94 4.94 10.09
N PHE A 8 11.77 4.76 9.46
CA PHE A 8 10.76 3.77 9.83
C PHE A 8 10.42 2.87 8.64
N ILE A 9 9.99 1.65 8.93
CA ILE A 9 9.29 0.81 7.96
C ILE A 9 7.81 1.18 8.05
N CYS A 10 7.28 1.82 7.01
CA CYS A 10 5.86 2.10 6.90
C CYS A 10 5.14 0.88 6.32
N ILE A 11 4.16 0.35 7.04
CA ILE A 11 3.36 -0.81 6.61
C ILE A 11 1.98 -0.30 6.20
N ARG A 12 1.54 -0.66 4.99
CA ARG A 12 0.15 -0.47 4.55
C ARG A 12 -0.64 -1.72 4.93
N PRO A 13 -1.56 -1.64 5.91
CA PRO A 13 -2.21 -2.84 6.40
C PRO A 13 -3.24 -3.40 5.40
N ALA A 14 -3.39 -4.72 5.32
CA ALA A 14 -4.41 -5.42 4.55
C ALA A 14 -5.61 -5.81 5.43
N THR A 15 -6.08 -4.87 6.26
CA THR A 15 -7.04 -5.03 7.37
C THR A 15 -8.06 -6.16 7.22
N TYR A 16 -8.97 -6.08 6.24
CA TYR A 16 -10.03 -7.07 6.03
C TYR A 16 -9.69 -8.12 4.95
N GLU A 17 -8.46 -8.15 4.49
CA GLU A 17 -7.98 -8.99 3.40
C GLU A 17 -7.01 -10.09 3.89
N ASN A 18 -6.62 -10.05 5.18
CA ASN A 18 -5.79 -11.07 5.81
C ASN A 18 -6.23 -11.33 7.26
N ALA A 19 -6.60 -12.58 7.58
CA ALA A 19 -7.11 -12.95 8.90
C ALA A 19 -6.07 -12.82 10.03
N ALA A 20 -4.81 -13.18 9.77
CA ALA A 20 -3.75 -13.07 10.77
C ALA A 20 -3.45 -11.60 11.06
N GLU A 21 -3.41 -10.77 10.02
CA GLU A 21 -3.21 -9.33 10.15
C GLU A 21 -4.38 -8.63 10.83
N ALA A 22 -5.63 -8.96 10.47
CA ALA A 22 -6.84 -8.45 11.12
C ALA A 22 -6.80 -8.67 12.64
N LYS A 23 -6.44 -9.89 13.06
CA LYS A 23 -6.28 -10.25 14.47
C LYS A 23 -5.17 -9.44 15.15
N TYR A 24 -4.06 -9.23 14.46
CA TYR A 24 -2.94 -8.44 14.97
C TYR A 24 -3.31 -6.95 15.12
N LEU A 25 -3.96 -6.36 14.11
CA LEU A 25 -4.45 -4.97 14.15
C LEU A 25 -5.52 -4.77 15.24
N GLU A 26 -6.40 -5.74 15.43
CA GLU A 26 -7.40 -5.73 16.50
C GLU A 26 -6.73 -5.74 17.89
N ALA A 27 -5.61 -6.45 18.04
CA ALA A 27 -4.84 -6.45 19.29
C ALA A 27 -4.11 -5.10 19.54
N ILE A 28 -3.70 -4.42 18.47
CA ILE A 28 -3.08 -3.08 18.56
C ILE A 28 -4.12 -2.04 18.98
N PHE A 29 -5.29 -2.02 18.32
CA PHE A 29 -6.30 -0.99 18.54
C PHE A 29 -7.71 -1.54 18.34
N LYS A 30 -8.54 -1.33 19.35
CA LYS A 30 -9.98 -1.53 19.30
C LYS A 30 -10.68 -0.19 19.35
N GLY A 31 -11.68 -0.04 18.48
CA GLY A 31 -12.56 1.11 18.46
C GLY A 31 -13.42 1.23 19.72
N ARG A 32 -14.24 2.28 19.77
CA ARG A 32 -15.23 2.43 20.85
C ARG A 32 -16.24 1.28 20.91
N ALA A 33 -16.49 0.63 19.77
CA ALA A 33 -17.36 -0.53 19.66
C ALA A 33 -16.68 -1.85 20.10
N GLY A 34 -15.41 -1.82 20.50
CA GLY A 34 -14.67 -3.02 20.93
C GLY A 34 -14.27 -3.95 19.78
N THR A 35 -14.44 -3.53 18.53
CA THR A 35 -14.12 -4.30 17.32
C THR A 35 -12.94 -3.69 16.56
N LEU A 36 -12.42 -4.46 15.60
CA LEU A 36 -11.47 -3.97 14.60
C LEU A 36 -12.07 -2.80 13.81
N GLU A 37 -11.27 -1.76 13.62
CA GLU A 37 -11.63 -0.62 12.79
C GLU A 37 -10.84 -0.63 11.48
N ASN A 38 -11.38 -0.01 10.43
CA ASN A 38 -10.77 -0.05 9.10
C ASN A 38 -9.43 0.69 9.02
N THR A 39 -9.17 1.60 9.94
CA THR A 39 -7.95 2.42 10.00
C THR A 39 -7.32 2.32 11.38
N VAL A 40 -6.07 1.88 11.43
CA VAL A 40 -5.25 1.82 12.64
C VAL A 40 -3.97 2.61 12.41
N PHE A 41 -3.60 3.45 13.37
CA PHE A 41 -2.33 4.14 13.45
C PHE A 41 -1.62 3.74 14.74
N ALA A 42 -0.38 3.26 14.60
CA ALA A 42 0.52 2.95 15.71
C ALA A 42 1.97 3.20 15.26
N ILE A 43 2.85 3.42 16.23
CA ILE A 43 4.30 3.35 16.04
C ILE A 43 4.79 2.28 17.01
N LEU A 44 5.45 1.25 16.47
CA LEU A 44 5.89 0.09 17.23
C LEU A 44 7.41 0.08 17.39
N ASN A 45 7.91 -0.68 18.35
CA ASN A 45 9.33 -1.03 18.43
C ASN A 45 9.75 -1.85 17.19
N PRO A 46 11.06 -1.99 16.91
CA PRO A 46 11.54 -2.70 15.71
C PRO A 46 11.07 -4.16 15.60
N GLU A 47 10.73 -4.79 16.72
CA GLU A 47 10.22 -6.16 16.81
C GLU A 47 8.70 -6.25 16.58
N GLY A 48 7.99 -5.12 16.51
CA GLY A 48 6.54 -5.08 16.30
C GLY A 48 5.72 -5.59 17.49
N THR A 49 6.28 -5.61 18.70
CA THR A 49 5.64 -6.19 19.89
C THR A 49 5.15 -5.13 20.89
N GLU A 50 5.72 -3.92 20.86
CA GLU A 50 5.41 -2.87 21.83
C GLU A 50 5.02 -1.56 21.16
N HIS A 51 4.02 -0.88 21.73
CA HIS A 51 3.59 0.44 21.29
C HIS A 51 4.55 1.50 21.82
N LEU A 52 5.23 2.23 20.93
CA LEU A 52 6.05 3.39 21.29
C LEU A 52 5.22 4.64 21.51
N VAL A 53 3.99 4.65 20.99
CA VAL A 53 3.00 5.72 21.16
C VAL A 53 1.61 5.14 21.32
N ARG A 54 0.68 5.93 21.87
CA ARG A 54 -0.72 5.52 21.97
C ARG A 54 -1.31 5.27 20.57
N PRO A 55 -1.90 4.09 20.31
CA PRO A 55 -2.55 3.82 19.03
C PRO A 55 -3.90 4.54 18.89
N GLY A 56 -4.35 4.70 17.66
CA GLY A 56 -5.62 5.36 17.33
C GLY A 56 -6.05 5.14 15.88
N ARG A 57 -7.04 5.90 15.39
CA ARG A 57 -7.49 5.82 13.98
C ARG A 57 -6.62 6.61 13.02
N SER A 58 -5.96 7.66 13.51
CA SER A 58 -5.16 8.55 12.66
C SER A 58 -4.04 9.23 13.46
N PRO A 59 -2.97 9.68 12.78
CA PRO A 59 -1.93 10.47 13.43
C PRO A 59 -2.45 11.74 14.10
N GLN A 60 -3.55 12.33 13.58
CA GLN A 60 -4.16 13.55 14.11
C GLN A 60 -4.77 13.37 15.50
N MET A 61 -5.05 12.13 15.92
CA MET A 61 -5.48 11.85 17.29
C MET A 61 -4.35 11.97 18.32
N LEU A 62 -3.09 11.98 17.86
CA LEU A 62 -1.91 12.03 18.72
C LEU A 62 -1.10 13.31 18.52
N TYR A 63 -0.98 13.79 17.28
CA TYR A 63 -0.16 14.94 16.93
C TYR A 63 -1.03 16.04 16.32
N ARG A 64 -0.86 17.28 16.79
CA ARG A 64 -1.62 18.44 16.28
C ARG A 64 -1.12 18.89 14.91
N THR A 65 0.18 18.71 14.65
CA THR A 65 0.80 19.15 13.41
C THR A 65 1.75 18.10 12.82
N PRO A 66 2.00 18.13 11.50
CA PRO A 66 3.02 17.28 10.89
C PRO A 66 4.44 17.53 11.41
N ALA A 67 4.74 18.75 11.90
CA ALA A 67 6.04 19.09 12.48
C ALA A 67 6.25 18.42 13.84
N GLU A 68 5.21 18.44 14.69
CA GLU A 68 5.20 17.74 15.98
C GLU A 68 5.40 16.23 15.81
N MET A 69 4.66 15.62 14.88
CA MET A 69 4.83 14.21 14.53
C MET A 69 6.27 13.92 14.08
N ALA A 70 6.83 14.75 13.19
CA ALA A 70 8.19 14.56 12.70
C ALA A 70 9.25 14.66 13.81
N ALA A 71 9.06 15.57 14.78
CA ALA A 71 9.96 15.69 15.93
C ALA A 71 9.88 14.45 16.83
N ALA A 72 8.67 13.96 17.14
CA ALA A 72 8.47 12.75 17.92
C ALA A 72 9.09 11.51 17.22
N MET A 73 8.88 11.36 15.92
CA MET A 73 9.48 10.30 15.11
C MET A 73 11.01 10.32 15.17
N LYS A 74 11.65 11.49 15.06
CA LYS A 74 13.11 11.62 15.18
C LYS A 74 13.62 11.21 16.56
N GLN A 75 12.92 11.61 17.62
CA GLN A 75 13.26 11.22 18.99
C GLN A 75 13.12 9.72 19.23
N LEU A 76 12.10 9.09 18.65
CA LEU A 76 11.91 7.64 18.72
C LEU A 76 13.02 6.92 17.94
N ALA A 77 13.28 7.32 16.69
CA ALA A 77 14.31 6.69 15.85
C ALA A 77 15.71 6.77 16.49
N ALA A 78 16.03 7.83 17.22
CA ALA A 78 17.31 7.95 17.92
C ALA A 78 17.54 6.87 18.99
N LYS A 79 16.48 6.22 19.48
CA LYS A 79 16.55 5.14 20.49
C LYS A 79 16.78 3.76 19.86
N PHE A 80 16.55 3.62 18.56
CA PHE A 80 16.57 2.34 17.85
C PHE A 80 17.51 2.45 16.64
N PRO A 81 18.79 2.03 16.75
CA PRO A 81 19.71 2.09 15.63
C PRO A 81 19.19 1.26 14.46
N ALA A 82 19.39 1.76 13.24
CA ALA A 82 18.91 1.12 12.02
C ALA A 82 19.52 -0.27 11.86
N LYS A 83 18.67 -1.26 11.57
CA LYS A 83 19.07 -2.60 11.13
C LYS A 83 19.22 -2.61 9.60
N ALA A 84 19.57 -3.77 9.04
CA ALA A 84 19.64 -3.97 7.59
C ALA A 84 18.35 -3.53 6.88
N ALA A 85 18.49 -2.99 5.67
CA ALA A 85 17.35 -2.59 4.86
C ALA A 85 16.46 -3.81 4.54
N PRO A 86 15.12 -3.63 4.47
CA PRO A 86 14.24 -4.73 4.10
C PRO A 86 14.53 -5.21 2.68
N THR A 87 14.33 -6.50 2.44
CA THR A 87 14.52 -7.14 1.14
C THR A 87 13.24 -7.69 0.53
N ALA A 88 12.14 -7.73 1.30
CA ALA A 88 10.85 -8.19 0.82
C ALA A 88 10.17 -7.12 -0.03
N ILE A 89 9.38 -7.53 -1.03
CA ILE A 89 8.52 -6.60 -1.77
C ILE A 89 7.39 -6.17 -0.83
N PRO A 90 7.16 -4.85 -0.59
CA PRO A 90 6.08 -4.36 0.25
C PRO A 90 4.76 -4.41 -0.52
N ALA A 91 4.26 -5.63 -0.75
CA ALA A 91 3.08 -5.90 -1.56
C ALA A 91 1.92 -6.47 -0.75
N MET A 92 0.73 -6.42 -1.35
CA MET A 92 -0.45 -7.15 -0.86
C MET A 92 -0.32 -8.64 -1.18
N HIS A 93 -1.30 -9.42 -0.69
CA HIS A 93 -1.36 -10.87 -0.88
C HIS A 93 -1.23 -11.31 -2.35
N ASP A 94 -1.91 -10.62 -3.26
CA ASP A 94 -1.92 -10.95 -4.69
C ASP A 94 -1.99 -9.71 -5.58
N PHE A 95 -1.83 -9.92 -6.89
CA PHE A 95 -1.89 -8.86 -7.89
C PHE A 95 -3.21 -8.08 -7.87
N ARG A 96 -4.35 -8.77 -7.74
CA ARG A 96 -5.68 -8.14 -7.82
C ARG A 96 -5.89 -7.20 -6.65
N LEU A 97 -5.52 -7.60 -5.44
CA LEU A 97 -5.60 -6.79 -4.24
C LEU A 97 -4.57 -5.64 -4.27
N SER A 98 -3.35 -5.88 -4.76
CA SER A 98 -2.35 -4.82 -4.95
C SER A 98 -2.84 -3.75 -5.92
N LEU A 99 -3.48 -4.13 -7.03
CA LEU A 99 -4.07 -3.19 -7.99
C LEU A 99 -5.20 -2.36 -7.37
N ASN A 100 -6.08 -3.00 -6.60
CA ASN A 100 -7.13 -2.28 -5.88
C ASN A 100 -6.55 -1.30 -4.86
N THR A 101 -5.59 -1.75 -4.07
CA THR A 101 -4.98 -0.94 -3.02
C THR A 101 -4.19 0.24 -3.59
N ALA A 102 -3.45 0.03 -4.68
CA ALA A 102 -2.75 1.09 -5.41
C ALA A 102 -3.73 2.18 -5.86
N ALA A 103 -4.91 1.80 -6.37
CA ALA A 103 -5.96 2.76 -6.71
C ALA A 103 -6.46 3.50 -5.45
N CYS A 104 -6.75 2.81 -4.35
CA CYS A 104 -7.22 3.44 -3.11
C CYS A 104 -6.24 4.49 -2.58
N ASP A 105 -4.93 4.23 -2.70
CA ASP A 105 -3.88 5.11 -2.22
C ASP A 105 -3.46 6.15 -3.29
N SER A 106 -4.14 6.20 -4.44
CA SER A 106 -3.81 7.04 -5.61
C SER A 106 -2.34 6.95 -5.99
N MET A 107 -1.83 5.72 -6.11
CA MET A 107 -0.47 5.41 -6.52
C MET A 107 -0.45 4.52 -7.76
N PRO A 108 0.54 4.67 -8.65
CA PRO A 108 0.77 3.68 -9.69
C PRO A 108 1.40 2.41 -9.09
N LEU A 109 1.23 1.27 -9.78
CA LEU A 109 1.63 -0.05 -9.32
C LEU A 109 2.82 -0.59 -10.14
N VAL A 110 3.82 -1.15 -9.46
CA VAL A 110 4.87 -1.98 -10.10
C VAL A 110 4.57 -3.45 -9.90
N VAL A 111 4.67 -4.24 -10.96
CA VAL A 111 4.55 -5.71 -10.91
C VAL A 111 5.61 -6.37 -11.79
N ALA A 112 6.11 -7.52 -11.35
CA ALA A 112 6.87 -8.44 -12.19
C ALA A 112 5.98 -9.62 -12.59
N VAL A 113 5.97 -9.99 -13.86
CA VAL A 113 5.17 -11.08 -14.41
C VAL A 113 6.11 -12.18 -14.88
N GLY A 114 5.93 -13.41 -14.40
CA GLY A 114 6.72 -14.58 -14.82
C GLY A 114 8.18 -14.58 -14.36
N GLY A 115 8.59 -13.71 -13.43
CA GLY A 115 9.93 -13.63 -12.87
C GLY A 115 10.29 -12.23 -12.38
N GLY A 116 11.56 -11.96 -12.06
CA GLY A 116 12.04 -10.60 -11.76
C GLY A 116 11.91 -10.14 -10.30
N GLU A 117 11.62 -11.05 -9.37
CA GLU A 117 11.42 -10.75 -7.94
C GLU A 117 12.56 -9.94 -7.33
N ALA A 118 13.80 -10.39 -7.53
CA ALA A 118 14.98 -9.73 -6.98
C ALA A 118 15.17 -8.30 -7.50
N THR A 119 14.75 -8.03 -8.75
CA THR A 119 14.80 -6.68 -9.33
C THR A 119 13.74 -5.80 -8.69
N VAL A 120 12.50 -6.27 -8.60
CA VAL A 120 11.40 -5.49 -7.99
C VAL A 120 11.62 -5.25 -6.51
N ALA A 121 12.14 -6.23 -5.78
CA ALA A 121 12.54 -6.07 -4.38
C ALA A 121 13.56 -4.94 -4.21
N LYS A 122 14.60 -4.88 -5.05
CA LYS A 122 15.59 -3.79 -5.02
C LYS A 122 14.97 -2.44 -5.33
N LEU A 123 14.10 -2.37 -6.34
CA LEU A 123 13.42 -1.14 -6.75
C LEU A 123 12.50 -0.60 -5.65
N ALA A 124 11.80 -1.49 -4.93
CA ALA A 124 10.90 -1.11 -3.84
C ALA A 124 11.57 -0.32 -2.71
N TRP A 125 12.86 -0.56 -2.49
CA TRP A 125 13.65 0.10 -1.45
C TRP A 125 14.63 1.14 -2.00
N ALA A 126 14.57 1.43 -3.31
CA ALA A 126 15.42 2.46 -3.93
C ALA A 126 15.01 3.86 -3.43
N PRO A 127 15.94 4.70 -2.93
CA PRO A 127 15.63 6.00 -2.35
C PRO A 127 14.76 6.92 -3.22
N GLU A 128 14.95 6.85 -4.53
CA GLU A 128 14.25 7.65 -5.53
C GLU A 128 12.81 7.17 -5.80
N LEU A 129 12.48 5.93 -5.45
CA LEU A 129 11.15 5.29 -5.64
C LEU A 129 10.37 5.07 -4.33
N LEU A 130 11.03 5.20 -3.17
CA LEU A 130 10.40 5.02 -1.86
C LEU A 130 9.18 5.92 -1.67
N GLY A 131 8.03 5.30 -1.33
CA GLY A 131 6.77 5.98 -1.06
C GLY A 131 6.10 6.62 -2.29
N LYS A 132 6.54 6.24 -3.50
CA LYS A 132 6.05 6.79 -4.77
C LYS A 132 5.30 5.79 -5.64
N TRP A 133 5.41 4.51 -5.31
CA TRP A 133 4.85 3.38 -6.05
C TRP A 133 4.27 2.38 -5.06
N ALA A 134 3.12 1.81 -5.42
CA ALA A 134 2.68 0.55 -4.85
C ALA A 134 3.41 -0.62 -5.54
N TYR A 135 3.49 -1.76 -4.87
CA TYR A 135 4.10 -2.96 -5.42
C TYR A 135 3.14 -4.16 -5.33
N ALA A 136 3.22 -5.05 -6.30
CA ALA A 136 2.54 -6.35 -6.30
C ALA A 136 3.56 -7.47 -6.08
N PRO A 137 3.12 -8.63 -5.54
CA PRO A 137 3.94 -9.82 -5.60
C PRO A 137 4.21 -10.20 -7.07
N VAL A 138 5.21 -11.05 -7.31
CA VAL A 138 5.42 -11.59 -8.66
C VAL A 138 4.16 -12.34 -9.07
N ALA A 139 3.61 -11.95 -10.21
CA ALA A 139 2.36 -12.49 -10.72
C ALA A 139 2.63 -13.44 -11.90
N THR A 140 1.71 -14.36 -12.10
CA THR A 140 1.63 -15.17 -13.31
C THR A 140 0.80 -14.43 -14.38
N PRO A 141 1.03 -14.70 -15.68
CA PRO A 141 0.17 -14.18 -16.74
C PRO A 141 -1.32 -14.49 -16.52
N ALA A 142 -1.63 -15.64 -15.91
CA ALA A 142 -2.99 -16.06 -15.60
C ALA A 142 -3.67 -15.17 -14.54
N GLU A 143 -2.97 -14.83 -13.46
CA GLU A 143 -3.48 -13.94 -12.39
C GLU A 143 -3.73 -12.52 -12.93
N VAL A 144 -2.80 -12.01 -13.74
CA VAL A 144 -2.93 -10.70 -14.36
C VAL A 144 -4.10 -10.69 -15.35
N LYS A 145 -4.28 -11.77 -16.12
CA LYS A 145 -5.43 -11.96 -17.03
C LYS A 145 -6.75 -12.03 -16.28
N ALA A 146 -6.81 -12.70 -15.14
CA ALA A 146 -7.99 -12.73 -14.28
C ALA A 146 -8.38 -11.35 -13.75
N ALA A 147 -7.40 -10.46 -13.57
CA ALA A 147 -7.60 -9.05 -13.23
C ALA A 147 -7.85 -8.13 -14.45
N GLY A 148 -8.05 -8.70 -15.64
CA GLY A 148 -8.44 -7.96 -16.84
C GLY A 148 -7.28 -7.37 -17.65
N LEU A 149 -6.05 -7.80 -17.40
CA LEU A 149 -4.84 -7.36 -18.11
C LEU A 149 -4.16 -8.56 -18.79
N SER A 150 -3.77 -8.44 -20.06
CA SER A 150 -2.98 -9.49 -20.73
C SER A 150 -1.53 -9.06 -20.82
N LEU A 151 -0.70 -9.50 -19.87
CA LEU A 151 0.72 -9.17 -19.80
C LEU A 151 1.58 -10.41 -20.04
N GLU A 152 2.59 -10.26 -20.89
CA GLU A 152 3.64 -11.25 -21.09
C GLU A 152 4.66 -11.20 -19.94
N PRO A 153 5.60 -12.16 -19.85
CA PRO A 153 6.67 -12.08 -18.86
C PRO A 153 7.51 -10.80 -18.99
N GLY A 154 7.64 -10.05 -17.89
CA GLY A 154 8.28 -8.73 -17.87
C GLY A 154 8.03 -7.97 -16.58
N ILE A 155 8.61 -6.78 -16.46
CA ILE A 155 8.37 -5.84 -15.36
C ILE A 155 7.51 -4.70 -15.90
N TYR A 156 6.47 -4.32 -15.18
CA TYR A 156 5.47 -3.37 -15.63
C TYR A 156 5.21 -2.27 -14.60
N ALA A 157 5.05 -1.05 -15.10
CA ALA A 157 4.41 0.05 -14.39
C ALA A 157 2.96 0.14 -14.86
N ILE A 158 2.01 0.13 -13.93
CA ILE A 158 0.58 0.09 -14.20
C ILE A 158 -0.07 1.30 -13.55
N GLU A 159 -0.90 2.01 -14.31
CA GLU A 159 -1.86 2.98 -13.83
C GLU A 159 -3.15 2.24 -13.45
N PRO A 160 -3.53 2.16 -12.16
CA PRO A 160 -4.83 1.63 -11.78
C PRO A 160 -5.94 2.57 -12.27
N ASP A 161 -7.08 2.01 -12.67
CA ASP A 161 -8.27 2.84 -12.88
C ASP A 161 -8.80 3.38 -11.53
N ARG A 162 -9.74 4.34 -11.60
CA ARG A 162 -10.27 5.04 -10.42
C ARG A 162 -10.70 4.09 -9.29
N PHE A 163 -11.28 2.94 -9.61
CA PHE A 163 -11.78 1.97 -8.64
C PHE A 163 -10.89 0.73 -8.46
N GLY A 164 -9.72 0.70 -9.09
CA GLY A 164 -8.78 -0.41 -9.03
C GLY A 164 -9.40 -1.74 -9.44
N GLN A 165 -10.26 -1.72 -10.45
CA GLN A 165 -10.87 -2.85 -11.13
C GLN A 165 -10.07 -3.26 -12.36
N LYS A 166 -9.35 -2.32 -12.96
CA LYS A 166 -8.55 -2.47 -14.18
C LYS A 166 -7.26 -1.66 -14.05
N GLY A 167 -6.38 -1.80 -15.03
CA GLY A 167 -5.22 -0.92 -15.14
C GLY A 167 -4.81 -0.70 -16.60
N ALA A 168 -3.91 0.25 -16.80
CA ALA A 168 -3.26 0.52 -18.07
C ALA A 168 -1.73 0.50 -17.91
N VAL A 169 -1.01 -0.05 -18.88
CA VAL A 169 0.46 -0.09 -18.83
C VAL A 169 1.02 1.30 -19.10
N LEU A 170 1.77 1.84 -18.15
CA LEU A 170 2.51 3.10 -18.27
C LEU A 170 3.88 2.89 -18.93
N ALA A 171 4.52 1.77 -18.60
CA ALA A 171 5.83 1.36 -19.10
C ALA A 171 6.06 -0.14 -18.87
N GLN A 172 6.95 -0.73 -19.66
CA GLN A 172 7.30 -2.14 -19.58
C GLN A 172 8.81 -2.35 -19.82
N TRP A 173 9.37 -3.38 -19.19
CA TRP A 173 10.76 -3.78 -19.33
C TRP A 173 10.87 -5.31 -19.37
N PRO A 174 11.85 -5.88 -20.09
CA PRO A 174 12.11 -7.32 -20.04
C PRO A 174 12.63 -7.73 -18.65
N LEU A 175 12.47 -9.00 -18.28
CA LEU A 175 12.87 -9.53 -16.96
C LEU A 175 14.37 -9.38 -16.66
N ASN A 176 15.20 -9.36 -17.69
CA ASN A 176 16.65 -9.20 -17.60
C ASN A 176 17.11 -7.74 -17.73
N ALA A 177 16.19 -6.77 -17.72
CA ALA A 177 16.54 -5.36 -17.77
C ALA A 177 17.45 -4.96 -16.59
N ASP A 178 18.41 -4.08 -16.86
CA ASP A 178 19.23 -3.47 -15.83
C ASP A 178 18.34 -2.74 -14.80
N PRO A 179 18.42 -3.05 -13.49
CA PRO A 179 17.65 -2.36 -12.46
C PRO A 179 17.80 -0.84 -12.49
N ALA A 180 18.96 -0.30 -12.88
CA ALA A 180 19.15 1.14 -12.99
C ALA A 180 18.33 1.74 -14.15
N MET A 181 18.20 1.01 -15.25
CA MET A 181 17.34 1.39 -16.37
C MET A 181 15.85 1.36 -15.97
N VAL A 182 15.44 0.32 -15.25
CA VAL A 182 14.06 0.21 -14.75
C VAL A 182 13.75 1.35 -13.77
N SER A 183 14.65 1.66 -12.82
CA SER A 183 14.46 2.77 -11.89
C SER A 183 14.27 4.12 -12.60
N LYS A 184 15.11 4.43 -13.60
CA LYS A 184 14.95 5.65 -14.41
C LYS A 184 13.62 5.65 -15.17
N GLY A 185 13.27 4.51 -15.77
CA GLY A 185 12.01 4.35 -16.48
C GLY A 185 10.78 4.53 -15.58
N LEU A 186 10.84 4.05 -14.34
CA LEU A 186 9.80 4.29 -13.33
C LEU A 186 9.70 5.77 -12.96
N GLN A 187 10.82 6.47 -12.78
CA GLN A 187 10.78 7.92 -12.51
C GLN A 187 10.12 8.70 -13.66
N GLU A 188 10.35 8.32 -14.91
CA GLU A 188 9.68 8.93 -16.07
C GLU A 188 8.20 8.53 -16.17
N ALA A 189 7.87 7.25 -15.92
CA ALA A 189 6.50 6.77 -15.90
C ALA A 189 5.67 7.47 -14.82
N GLN A 190 6.28 7.79 -13.68
CA GLN A 190 5.61 8.50 -12.59
C GLN A 190 5.11 9.89 -13.00
N LYS A 191 5.83 10.58 -13.90
CA LYS A 191 5.39 11.89 -14.41
C LYS A 191 4.10 11.80 -15.25
N LYS A 192 3.77 10.60 -15.74
CA LYS A 192 2.53 10.31 -16.48
C LYS A 192 1.38 9.86 -15.58
N HIS A 193 1.66 9.55 -14.32
CA HIS A 193 0.64 9.13 -13.36
C HIS A 193 -0.37 10.26 -13.18
N ASN A 194 -1.64 9.95 -13.41
CA ASN A 194 -2.72 10.90 -13.19
C ASN A 194 -3.34 10.59 -11.83
N GLY A 195 -2.69 11.10 -10.77
CA GLY A 195 -3.17 10.96 -9.41
C GLY A 195 -4.57 11.53 -9.29
N ASP A 196 -5.57 10.66 -9.31
CA ASP A 196 -6.97 11.06 -9.30
C ASP A 196 -7.27 11.74 -7.96
N GLY A 197 -7.71 13.00 -8.03
CA GLY A 197 -8.09 13.83 -6.89
C GLY A 197 -9.40 13.35 -6.27
N LYS A 198 -9.35 12.21 -5.58
CA LYS A 198 -10.53 11.55 -5.03
C LYS A 198 -11.03 12.29 -3.79
N VAL A 199 -12.28 12.73 -3.84
CA VAL A 199 -13.05 13.10 -2.65
C VAL A 199 -13.84 11.87 -2.20
N ALA A 200 -13.63 11.43 -0.96
CA ALA A 200 -14.14 10.14 -0.46
C ALA A 200 -15.65 9.95 -0.70
N ARG A 201 -16.47 10.96 -0.38
CA ARG A 201 -17.93 10.89 -0.55
C ARG A 201 -18.35 10.78 -2.02
N GLU A 202 -17.70 11.53 -2.90
CA GLU A 202 -17.98 11.49 -4.34
C GLU A 202 -17.55 10.16 -4.94
N HIS A 203 -16.37 9.66 -4.56
CA HIS A 203 -15.85 8.38 -4.99
C HIS A 203 -16.80 7.23 -4.61
N ILE A 204 -17.25 7.19 -3.36
CA ILE A 204 -18.22 6.18 -2.88
C ILE A 204 -19.53 6.28 -3.67
N ASN A 205 -20.09 7.49 -3.82
CA ASN A 205 -21.35 7.69 -4.54
C ASN A 205 -21.26 7.25 -6.00
N GLN A 206 -20.18 7.61 -6.70
CA GLN A 206 -19.94 7.19 -8.08
C GLN A 206 -19.78 5.67 -8.18
N GLY A 207 -19.02 5.05 -7.26
CA GLY A 207 -18.87 3.59 -7.22
C GLY A 207 -20.22 2.89 -7.07
N VAL A 208 -21.08 3.39 -6.19
CA VAL A 208 -22.46 2.88 -6.02
C VAL A 208 -23.29 3.05 -7.29
N GLN A 209 -23.25 4.22 -7.93
CA GLN A 209 -23.98 4.49 -9.17
C GLN A 209 -23.54 3.58 -10.32
N LEU A 210 -22.25 3.27 -10.38
CA LEU A 210 -21.66 2.40 -11.40
C LEU A 210 -21.73 0.90 -11.05
N GLY A 211 -22.32 0.54 -9.91
CA GLY A 211 -22.40 -0.85 -9.45
C GLY A 211 -21.04 -1.47 -9.12
N VAL A 212 -20.02 -0.65 -8.85
CA VAL A 212 -18.68 -1.11 -8.50
C VAL A 212 -18.66 -1.54 -7.04
N LEU A 213 -18.37 -2.81 -6.80
CA LEU A 213 -18.32 -3.41 -5.48
C LEU A 213 -16.98 -4.13 -5.28
N TRP A 214 -16.37 -3.91 -4.13
CA TRP A 214 -15.25 -4.71 -3.64
C TRP A 214 -15.75 -5.53 -2.46
N LYS A 215 -15.53 -6.85 -2.53
CA LYS A 215 -15.87 -7.76 -1.44
C LYS A 215 -14.59 -8.19 -0.74
N SER A 216 -14.40 -7.68 0.46
CA SER A 216 -13.27 -8.08 1.30
C SER A 216 -13.35 -9.55 1.69
N LEU A 217 -12.19 -10.15 1.93
CA LEU A 217 -12.08 -11.54 2.37
C LEU A 217 -12.80 -11.75 3.73
N LEU A 218 -12.68 -10.78 4.63
CA LEU A 218 -13.31 -10.77 5.94
C LEU A 218 -14.49 -9.79 5.97
N PRO A 219 -15.51 -10.04 6.82
CA PRO A 219 -16.58 -9.07 7.04
C PRO A 219 -16.03 -7.75 7.59
N ASN A 220 -16.51 -6.63 7.03
CA ASN A 220 -16.21 -5.32 7.58
C ASN A 220 -16.94 -5.13 8.93
N THR A 221 -16.17 -4.94 10.01
CA THR A 221 -16.67 -4.74 11.38
C THR A 221 -16.60 -3.28 11.84
N ASP A 222 -16.17 -2.35 10.98
CA ASP A 222 -16.05 -0.94 11.33
C ASP A 222 -17.46 -0.32 11.42
N PRO A 223 -17.88 0.18 12.59
CA PRO A 223 -19.20 0.79 12.76
C PRO A 223 -19.38 2.08 11.94
N ASN A 224 -18.27 2.70 11.49
CA ASN A 224 -18.28 3.86 10.61
C ASN A 224 -18.12 3.50 9.13
N GLY A 225 -18.04 2.20 8.80
CA GLY A 225 -18.02 1.72 7.43
C GLY A 225 -19.41 1.79 6.78
N PRO A 226 -19.49 1.78 5.44
CA PRO A 226 -20.77 1.53 4.78
C PRO A 226 -21.34 0.20 5.30
N PRO A 227 -22.65 0.12 5.59
CA PRO A 227 -23.25 -1.07 6.17
C PRO A 227 -23.00 -2.28 5.28
N PRO A 228 -22.80 -3.49 5.85
CA PRO A 228 -22.64 -4.71 5.06
C PRO A 228 -23.88 -4.86 4.16
N ARG A 229 -23.69 -4.76 2.85
CA ARG A 229 -24.75 -4.99 1.88
C ARG A 229 -24.89 -6.50 1.70
N ARG A 230 -26.07 -7.01 2.05
CA ARG A 230 -26.50 -8.40 1.84
C ARG A 230 -26.54 -8.75 0.36
#